data_AF-A0A7C3R1V1-F1
#
_entry.id   AF-A0A7C3R1V1-F1
#
_cell.length_a   1.000
_cell.length_b   1.000
_cell.length_c   1.000
_cell.angle_alpha   90.00
_cell.angle_beta   90.00
_cell.angle_gamma   90.00
#
_symmetry.space_group_name_H-M   'P 1'
#
loop_
_entity.id
_entity.type
_entity.pdbx_description
1 polymer ?
#
loop_
_entity_poly.entity_id
_entity_poly.type
_entity_poly.pdbx_seq_one_letter_code
_entity_poly.pdbx_strand_id
1 'polypeptide(L)'
;MVKIFSRTRKFLNKGQTRTILAKKNIFYSFLIKIVNIFVVMATVSLSIKLLGAENYGIWIVLSGIITWSNLFNFGFSNGLRNKLGEVLTNGNTSVGQYYVSTTYAFLFIISFIMYMLFFSLANTFDWVNVLNIKNVDNNYIVSLLLIIFSFFCFKFILGPINAILEAHQ
;
A
#
# COMPACT_ATOMS: atom_id res chain seq x y z
N MET A 1 22.67 -11.25 32.64
CA MET A 1 22.61 -11.01 31.18
C MET A 1 23.24 -12.13 30.33
N VAL A 2 24.46 -12.61 30.63
CA VAL A 2 25.17 -13.64 29.83
C VAL A 2 24.44 -15.00 29.71
N LYS A 3 23.81 -15.50 30.79
CA LYS A 3 23.08 -16.78 30.78
C LYS A 3 21.85 -16.80 29.85
N ILE A 4 21.21 -15.66 29.64
CA ILE A 4 20.03 -15.55 28.75
C ILE A 4 20.49 -15.67 27.30
N PHE A 5 21.58 -14.97 26.96
CA PHE A 5 22.16 -14.96 25.61
C PHE A 5 22.68 -16.35 25.18
N SER A 6 23.25 -17.12 26.11
CA SER A 6 23.66 -18.50 25.84
C SER A 6 22.48 -19.45 25.63
N ARG A 7 21.36 -19.19 26.31
CA ARG A 7 20.16 -20.05 26.26
C ARG A 7 19.37 -19.81 24.98
N THR A 8 19.25 -18.56 24.54
CA THR A 8 18.67 -18.20 23.24
C THR A 8 19.51 -18.75 22.09
N ARG A 9 20.84 -18.64 22.14
CA ARG A 9 21.72 -19.22 21.10
C ARG A 9 21.60 -20.76 21.00
N LYS A 10 21.52 -21.47 22.13
CA LYS A 10 21.26 -22.92 22.14
C LYS A 10 19.88 -23.29 21.58
N PHE A 11 18.85 -22.50 21.87
CA PHE A 11 17.49 -22.74 21.37
C PHE A 11 17.35 -22.50 19.84
N LEU A 12 18.00 -21.43 19.35
CA LEU A 12 17.99 -21.05 17.93
C LEU A 12 18.71 -22.08 17.04
N ASN A 13 19.79 -22.69 17.53
CA ASN A 13 20.59 -23.67 16.77
C ASN A 13 20.16 -25.14 16.98
N LYS A 14 19.03 -25.41 17.64
CA LYS A 14 18.53 -26.77 17.89
C LYS A 14 17.42 -27.15 16.90
N GLY A 15 17.59 -28.28 16.22
CA GLY A 15 16.58 -28.90 15.33
C GLY A 15 17.11 -29.21 13.94
N GLN A 16 16.21 -29.53 13.00
CA GLN A 16 16.56 -29.69 11.58
C GLN A 16 16.94 -28.34 10.94
N THR A 17 17.71 -28.38 9.85
CA THR A 17 18.23 -27.20 9.14
C THR A 17 17.14 -26.17 8.81
N ARG A 18 15.98 -26.62 8.32
CA ARG A 18 14.83 -25.74 7.99
C ARG A 18 14.25 -25.05 9.24
N THR A 19 14.14 -25.77 10.36
CA THR A 19 13.64 -25.21 11.62
C THR A 19 14.61 -24.19 12.21
N ILE A 20 15.92 -24.43 12.12
CA ILE A 20 16.96 -23.50 12.57
C ILE A 20 16.89 -22.20 11.75
N LEU A 21 16.76 -22.30 10.43
CA LEU A 21 16.59 -21.14 9.54
C LEU A 21 15.33 -20.35 9.89
N ALA A 22 14.19 -21.02 10.05
CA ALA A 22 12.93 -20.37 10.42
C ALA A 22 13.04 -19.63 11.77
N LYS A 23 13.64 -20.27 12.79
CA LYS A 23 13.87 -19.65 14.11
C LYS A 23 14.74 -18.40 14.02
N LYS A 24 15.82 -18.44 13.23
CA LYS A 24 16.70 -17.29 13.00
C LYS A 24 15.95 -16.16 12.29
N ASN A 25 15.19 -16.47 11.24
CA ASN A 25 14.40 -15.48 10.51
C ASN A 25 13.36 -14.81 11.40
N ILE A 26 12.64 -15.57 12.22
CA ILE A 26 11.66 -15.02 13.18
C ILE A 26 12.37 -14.07 14.16
N PHE A 27 13.52 -14.47 14.71
CA PHE A 27 14.26 -13.65 15.65
C PHE A 27 14.78 -12.35 15.02
N TYR A 28 15.38 -12.43 13.82
CA TYR A 28 15.84 -11.23 13.11
C TYR A 28 14.68 -10.32 12.69
N SER A 29 13.58 -10.88 12.16
CA SER A 29 12.38 -10.10 11.84
C SER A 29 11.80 -9.38 13.05
N PHE A 30 11.82 -10.02 14.23
CA PHE A 30 11.39 -9.39 15.47
C PHE A 30 12.28 -8.19 15.85
N LEU A 31 13.61 -8.35 15.80
CA LEU A 31 14.55 -7.26 16.06
C LEU A 31 14.39 -6.11 15.07
N ILE A 32 14.26 -6.41 13.77
CA ILE A 32 14.03 -5.41 12.73
C ILE A 32 12.73 -4.64 12.99
N LYS A 33 11.64 -5.32 13.40
CA LYS A 33 10.39 -4.64 13.75
C LYS A 33 10.54 -3.69 14.94
N ILE A 34 11.33 -4.05 15.95
CA ILE A 34 11.62 -3.15 17.08
C ILE A 34 12.37 -1.91 16.60
N VAL A 35 13.43 -2.09 15.80
CA VAL A 35 14.17 -0.96 15.22
C VAL A 35 13.26 -0.08 14.38
N ASN A 36 12.38 -0.67 13.58
CA ASN A 36 11.42 0.05 12.75
C ASN A 36 10.48 0.94 13.59
N ILE A 37 10.05 0.49 14.78
CA ILE A 37 9.24 1.33 15.68
C ILE A 37 10.00 2.59 16.09
N PHE A 38 11.27 2.45 16.50
CA PHE A 38 12.11 3.60 16.86
C PHE A 38 12.34 4.55 15.69
N VAL A 39 12.56 4.00 14.49
CA VAL A 39 12.71 4.80 13.26
C VAL A 39 11.44 5.58 12.97
N VAL A 40 10.27 4.93 13.00
CA VAL A 40 8.98 5.59 12.76
C VAL A 40 8.71 6.68 13.80
N MET A 41 8.98 6.42 15.08
CA MET A 41 8.86 7.42 16.15
C MET A 41 9.77 8.62 15.91
N ALA A 42 11.03 8.40 15.56
CA ALA A 42 11.98 9.46 15.24
C ALA A 42 11.52 10.28 14.02
N THR A 43 11.00 9.62 12.98
CA THR A 43 10.43 10.28 11.80
C THR A 43 9.27 11.18 12.17
N VAL A 44 8.31 10.71 12.99
CA VAL A 44 7.20 11.53 13.47
C VAL A 44 7.70 12.80 14.18
N SER A 45 8.62 12.65 15.13
CA SER A 45 9.18 13.79 15.87
C SER A 45 9.90 14.77 14.94
N LEU A 46 10.68 14.27 13.99
CA LEU A 46 11.41 15.10 13.03
C LEU A 46 10.45 15.83 12.08
N SER A 47 9.41 15.15 11.59
CA SER A 47 8.40 15.74 10.72
C SER A 47 7.64 16.86 11.42
N ILE A 48 7.23 16.66 12.68
CA ILE A 48 6.57 17.73 13.46
C ILE A 48 7.51 18.93 13.64
N LYS A 49 8.80 18.69 13.90
CA LYS A 49 9.79 19.76 14.08
C LYS A 49 10.05 20.56 12.79
N LEU A 50 10.03 19.90 11.63
CA LEU A 50 10.30 20.53 10.34
C LEU A 50 9.07 21.21 9.73
N LEU A 51 7.90 20.57 9.79
CA LEU A 51 6.68 21.05 9.15
C LEU A 51 5.76 21.86 10.09
N GLY A 52 5.92 21.71 11.40
CA GLY A 52 4.97 22.18 12.40
C GLY A 52 3.79 21.20 12.58
N ALA A 53 3.11 21.29 13.72
CA ALA A 53 2.04 20.37 14.09
C ALA A 53 0.84 20.41 13.11
N GLU A 54 0.52 21.57 12.57
CA GLU A 54 -0.61 21.78 11.66
C GLU A 54 -0.40 21.09 10.31
N ASN A 55 0.70 21.41 9.61
CA ASN A 55 1.04 20.78 8.33
C ASN A 55 1.29 19.27 8.46
N TYR A 56 1.84 18.82 9.59
CA TYR A 56 1.99 17.39 9.86
C TYR A 56 0.64 16.69 10.05
N GLY A 57 -0.33 17.35 10.71
CA GLY A 57 -1.70 16.86 10.82
C GLY A 57 -2.37 16.69 9.46
N ILE A 58 -2.25 17.70 8.60
CA ILE A 58 -2.72 17.64 7.20
C ILE A 58 -2.07 16.45 6.48
N TRP A 59 -0.74 16.29 6.60
CA TRP A 59 -0.02 15.17 6.01
C TRP A 59 -0.50 13.80 6.49
N ILE A 60 -0.78 13.63 7.79
CA ILE A 60 -1.31 12.37 8.33
C ILE A 60 -2.67 12.04 7.70
N VAL A 61 -3.58 13.01 7.64
CA VAL A 61 -4.92 12.77 7.08
C VAL A 61 -4.83 12.35 5.62
N LEU A 62 -4.03 13.06 4.82
CA LEU A 62 -3.80 12.75 3.42
C LEU A 62 -3.12 11.40 3.22
N SER A 63 -2.10 11.10 4.03
CA SER A 63 -1.43 9.80 4.04
C SER A 63 -2.38 8.67 4.42
N GLY A 64 -3.33 8.92 5.32
CA GLY A 64 -4.39 7.99 5.68
C GLY A 64 -5.27 7.63 4.48
N ILE A 65 -5.71 8.64 3.72
CA ILE A 65 -6.49 8.45 2.48
C ILE A 65 -5.68 7.63 1.46
N ILE A 66 -4.40 7.97 1.25
CA ILE A 66 -3.49 7.21 0.37
C ILE A 66 -3.32 5.77 0.87
N THR A 67 -3.20 5.57 2.18
CA THR A 67 -2.96 4.24 2.75
C THR A 67 -4.18 3.34 2.60
N TRP A 68 -5.39 3.87 2.83
CA TRP A 68 -6.64 3.15 2.61
C TRP A 68 -6.83 2.74 1.16
N SER A 69 -6.37 3.59 0.25
CA SER A 69 -6.33 3.32 -1.19
C SER A 69 -5.59 2.01 -1.53
N ASN A 70 -4.59 1.61 -0.74
CA ASN A 70 -3.85 0.36 -0.93
C ASN A 70 -4.68 -0.90 -0.67
N LEU A 71 -5.76 -0.79 0.09
CA LEU A 71 -6.70 -1.89 0.34
C LEU A 71 -7.69 -2.07 -0.82
N PHE A 72 -7.80 -1.06 -1.68
CA PHE A 72 -8.80 -0.95 -2.72
C PHE A 72 -8.35 -1.60 -4.03
N ASN A 73 -7.90 -2.86 -4.01
CA ASN A 73 -7.66 -3.63 -5.24
C ASN A 73 -8.91 -4.42 -5.69
N PHE A 74 -10.01 -4.34 -4.93
CA PHE A 74 -11.30 -5.05 -5.12
C PHE A 74 -11.18 -6.55 -5.46
N GLY A 75 -10.04 -7.17 -5.15
CA GLY A 75 -9.75 -8.55 -5.54
C GLY A 75 -9.51 -8.77 -7.04
N PHE A 76 -9.54 -7.75 -7.90
CA PHE A 76 -9.32 -7.91 -9.35
C PHE A 76 -7.95 -8.51 -9.65
N SER A 77 -6.89 -8.03 -8.97
CA SER A 77 -5.54 -8.57 -9.12
C SER A 77 -5.48 -10.04 -8.69
N ASN A 78 -6.12 -10.41 -7.59
CA ASN A 78 -6.13 -11.80 -7.11
C ASN A 78 -6.96 -12.72 -8.02
N GLY A 79 -8.11 -12.24 -8.50
CA GLY A 79 -8.96 -12.96 -9.46
C GLY A 79 -8.25 -13.20 -10.79
N LEU A 80 -7.60 -12.15 -11.33
CA LEU A 80 -6.78 -12.26 -12.53
C LEU A 80 -5.64 -13.26 -12.34
N ARG A 81 -4.88 -13.19 -11.23
CA ARG A 81 -3.78 -14.13 -10.94
C ARG A 81 -4.26 -15.59 -11.00
N ASN A 82 -5.36 -15.90 -10.32
CA ASN A 82 -5.88 -17.26 -10.23
C ASN A 82 -6.32 -17.78 -11.62
N LYS A 83 -7.06 -16.97 -12.38
CA LYS A 83 -7.52 -17.35 -13.72
C LYS A 83 -6.39 -17.41 -14.73
N LEU A 84 -5.42 -16.50 -14.64
CA LEU A 84 -4.26 -16.49 -15.51
C LEU A 84 -3.38 -17.74 -15.26
N GLY A 85 -3.16 -18.12 -14.00
CA GLY A 85 -2.42 -19.34 -13.65
C GLY A 85 -3.04 -20.60 -14.27
N GLU A 86 -4.37 -20.76 -14.16
CA GLU A 86 -5.13 -21.87 -14.77
C GLU A 86 -4.91 -21.92 -16.30
N VAL A 87 -5.02 -20.77 -16.96
CA VAL A 87 -4.90 -20.68 -18.43
C VAL A 87 -3.47 -20.92 -18.91
N LEU A 88 -2.47 -20.41 -18.18
CA LEU A 88 -1.05 -20.61 -18.48
C LEU A 88 -0.67 -22.10 -18.37
N THR A 89 -1.18 -22.82 -17.38
CA THR A 89 -0.94 -24.28 -17.27
C THR A 89 -1.55 -25.08 -18.41
N ASN A 90 -2.65 -24.59 -19.00
CA ASN A 90 -3.32 -25.24 -20.12
C ASN A 90 -2.77 -24.80 -21.49
N GLY A 91 -1.75 -23.93 -21.54
CA GLY A 91 -1.12 -23.47 -22.78
C GLY A 91 -1.98 -22.54 -23.64
N ASN A 92 -3.12 -22.06 -23.13
CA ASN A 92 -4.09 -21.28 -23.91
C ASN A 92 -3.84 -19.77 -23.79
N THR A 93 -2.75 -19.30 -24.38
CA THR A 93 -2.29 -17.90 -24.24
C THR A 93 -3.31 -16.86 -24.75
N SER A 94 -4.15 -17.19 -25.72
CA SER A 94 -5.17 -16.28 -26.25
C SER A 94 -6.25 -15.93 -25.22
N VAL A 95 -6.71 -16.92 -24.44
CA VAL A 95 -7.65 -16.70 -23.34
C VAL A 95 -7.00 -15.88 -22.23
N GLY A 96 -5.70 -16.07 -21.98
CA GLY A 96 -4.94 -15.30 -21.00
C GLY A 96 -4.89 -13.81 -21.37
N GLN A 97 -4.60 -13.51 -22.64
CA GLN A 97 -4.62 -12.14 -23.16
C GLN A 97 -6.00 -11.48 -23.05
N TYR A 98 -7.07 -12.25 -23.29
CA TYR A 98 -8.44 -11.77 -23.11
C TYR A 98 -8.73 -11.39 -21.64
N TYR A 99 -8.34 -12.21 -20.67
CA TYR A 99 -8.52 -11.88 -19.25
C TYR A 99 -7.72 -10.66 -18.81
N VAL A 100 -6.49 -10.50 -19.31
CA VAL A 100 -5.67 -9.32 -19.02
C VAL A 100 -6.32 -8.05 -19.59
N SER A 101 -6.67 -8.05 -20.88
CA SER A 101 -7.23 -6.86 -21.54
C SER A 101 -8.57 -6.43 -20.97
N THR A 102 -9.47 -7.39 -20.70
CA THR A 102 -10.77 -7.11 -20.06
C THR A 102 -10.59 -6.55 -18.65
N THR A 103 -9.67 -7.11 -17.85
CA THR A 103 -9.38 -6.58 -16.50
C THR A 103 -8.91 -5.13 -16.57
N TYR A 104 -7.95 -4.81 -17.44
CA TYR A 104 -7.49 -3.42 -17.60
C TYR A 104 -8.59 -2.47 -18.11
N ALA A 105 -9.43 -2.92 -19.04
CA ALA A 105 -10.55 -2.12 -19.53
C ALA A 105 -11.54 -1.80 -18.40
N PHE A 106 -11.93 -2.80 -17.60
CA PHE A 106 -12.82 -2.59 -16.44
C PHE A 106 -12.19 -1.66 -15.40
N LEU A 107 -10.93 -1.87 -15.03
CA LEU A 107 -10.23 -1.03 -14.06
C LEU A 107 -10.13 0.41 -14.54
N PHE A 108 -9.84 0.62 -15.83
CA PHE A 108 -9.81 1.95 -16.42
C PHE A 108 -11.17 2.64 -16.34
N ILE A 109 -12.26 1.96 -16.72
CA ILE A 109 -13.62 2.51 -16.67
C ILE A 109 -14.01 2.87 -15.23
N ILE A 110 -13.80 1.96 -14.27
CA ILE A 110 -14.10 2.20 -12.85
C ILE A 110 -13.27 3.38 -12.35
N SER A 111 -11.97 3.40 -12.64
CA SER A 111 -11.07 4.48 -12.23
C SER A 111 -11.48 5.82 -12.81
N PHE A 112 -11.91 5.85 -14.07
CA PHE A 112 -12.35 7.07 -14.75
C PHE A 112 -13.64 7.62 -14.13
N ILE A 113 -14.63 6.75 -13.89
CA ILE A 113 -15.89 7.12 -13.22
C ILE A 113 -15.60 7.66 -11.81
N MET A 114 -14.77 6.95 -11.04
CA MET A 114 -14.36 7.40 -9.71
C MET A 114 -13.65 8.75 -9.73
N TYR A 115 -12.74 8.95 -10.70
CA TYR A 115 -12.03 10.21 -10.84
C TYR A 115 -12.98 11.36 -11.16
N MET A 116 -13.92 11.17 -12.10
CA MET A 116 -14.90 12.20 -12.45
C MET A 116 -15.82 12.55 -11.28
N LEU A 117 -16.29 11.54 -10.55
CA LEU A 117 -17.09 11.75 -9.35
C LEU A 117 -16.30 12.51 -8.28
N PHE A 118 -15.07 12.08 -7.99
CA PHE A 118 -14.24 12.74 -7.01
C PHE A 118 -13.85 14.16 -7.43
N PHE A 119 -13.57 14.39 -8.71
CA PHE A 119 -13.29 15.71 -9.25
C PHE A 119 -14.47 16.67 -9.03
N SER A 120 -15.70 16.22 -9.31
CA SER A 120 -16.90 17.01 -9.03
C SER A 120 -17.04 17.32 -7.54
N LEU A 121 -16.95 16.30 -6.68
CA LEU A 121 -17.08 16.46 -5.23
C LEU A 121 -15.97 17.35 -4.64
N ALA A 122 -14.72 17.18 -5.10
CA ALA A 122 -13.57 17.92 -4.61
C ALA A 122 -13.73 19.43 -4.82
N ASN A 123 -14.34 19.85 -5.94
CA ASN A 123 -14.58 21.26 -6.22
C ASN A 123 -15.84 21.83 -5.52
N THR A 124 -16.75 20.99 -5.02
CA THR A 124 -18.00 21.47 -4.38
C THR A 124 -17.87 21.71 -2.87
N PHE A 125 -16.94 21.03 -2.19
CA PHE A 125 -16.82 21.10 -0.74
C PHE A 125 -15.76 22.11 -0.28
N ASP A 126 -16.02 22.72 0.88
CA ASP A 126 -15.02 23.46 1.64
C ASP A 126 -14.22 22.49 2.51
N TRP A 127 -13.11 22.02 1.97
CA TRP A 127 -12.24 21.05 2.64
C TRP A 127 -11.51 21.63 3.83
N VAL A 128 -11.32 22.95 3.89
CA VAL A 128 -10.73 23.61 5.06
C VAL A 128 -11.65 23.42 6.26
N ASN A 129 -12.96 23.62 6.08
CA ASN A 129 -13.96 23.38 7.11
C ASN A 129 -14.18 21.88 7.41
N VAL A 130 -14.24 21.02 6.38
CA VAL A 130 -14.44 19.57 6.55
C VAL A 130 -13.28 18.93 7.31
N LEU A 131 -12.04 19.32 6.99
CA LEU A 131 -10.84 18.79 7.61
C LEU A 131 -10.42 19.58 8.87
N ASN A 132 -11.16 20.63 9.22
CA ASN A 132 -10.89 21.51 10.35
C ASN A 132 -9.45 22.07 10.34
N ILE A 133 -8.99 22.49 9.17
CA ILE A 133 -7.66 23.07 8.93
C ILE A 133 -7.77 24.59 9.12
N LYS A 134 -6.75 25.24 9.70
CA LYS A 134 -6.70 26.70 9.80
C LYS A 134 -5.62 27.25 8.86
N ASN A 135 -5.79 28.50 8.43
CA ASN A 135 -4.75 29.26 7.70
C ASN A 135 -4.24 28.64 6.38
N VAL A 136 -5.02 27.80 5.70
CA VAL A 136 -4.68 27.24 4.37
C VAL A 136 -5.81 27.54 3.40
N ASP A 137 -5.45 27.92 2.16
CA ASP A 137 -6.43 28.14 1.10
C ASP A 137 -7.10 26.81 0.68
N ASN A 138 -8.42 26.82 0.55
CA ASN A 138 -9.19 25.67 0.10
C ASN A 138 -8.73 25.19 -1.29
N ASN A 139 -8.38 26.12 -2.20
CA ASN A 139 -7.91 25.75 -3.54
C ASN A 139 -6.61 24.93 -3.51
N TYR A 140 -5.72 25.22 -2.55
CA TYR A 140 -4.51 24.45 -2.35
C TYR A 140 -4.82 23.02 -1.88
N ILE A 141 -5.73 22.87 -0.92
CA ILE A 141 -6.18 21.56 -0.43
C ILE A 141 -6.87 20.76 -1.54
N VAL A 142 -7.77 21.39 -2.31
CA VAL A 142 -8.45 20.76 -3.45
C VAL A 142 -7.44 20.25 -4.47
N SER A 143 -6.48 21.10 -4.87
CA SER A 143 -5.44 20.71 -5.82
C SER A 143 -4.64 19.51 -5.33
N LEU A 144 -4.29 19.51 -4.04
CA LEU A 144 -3.53 18.43 -3.42
C LEU A 144 -4.33 17.13 -3.34
N LEU A 145 -5.62 17.19 -2.99
CA LEU A 145 -6.53 16.05 -2.99
C LEU A 145 -6.69 15.46 -4.39
N LEU A 146 -6.85 16.30 -5.41
CA LEU A 146 -6.95 15.86 -6.81
C LEU A 146 -5.68 15.14 -7.26
N ILE A 147 -4.49 15.70 -6.99
CA ILE A 147 -3.21 15.07 -7.32
C ILE A 147 -3.10 13.69 -6.65
N ILE A 148 -3.38 13.61 -5.35
CA ILE A 148 -3.35 12.35 -4.60
C ILE A 148 -4.31 11.32 -5.22
N PHE A 149 -5.53 11.73 -5.54
CA PHE A 149 -6.53 10.84 -6.09
C PHE A 149 -6.19 10.39 -7.52
N SER A 150 -5.54 11.25 -8.32
CA SER A 150 -4.98 10.85 -9.62
C SER A 150 -3.94 9.74 -9.47
N PHE A 151 -3.01 9.87 -8.53
CA PHE A 151 -2.01 8.81 -8.25
C PHE A 151 -2.66 7.52 -7.75
N PHE A 152 -3.72 7.62 -6.96
CA PHE A 152 -4.52 6.47 -6.58
C PHE A 152 -5.15 5.77 -7.80
N CYS A 153 -5.78 6.51 -8.70
CA CYS A 153 -6.33 5.98 -9.95
C CYS A 153 -5.27 5.26 -10.79
N PHE A 154 -4.09 5.87 -10.98
CA PHE A 154 -2.98 5.21 -11.67
C PHE A 154 -2.54 3.93 -10.98
N LYS A 155 -2.40 3.96 -9.65
CA LYS A 155 -2.03 2.78 -8.88
C LYS A 155 -3.07 1.65 -9.03
N PHE A 156 -4.35 1.98 -9.00
CA PHE A 156 -5.44 1.03 -9.16
C PHE A 156 -5.40 0.33 -10.52
N ILE A 157 -5.16 1.10 -11.60
CA ILE A 157 -5.00 0.57 -12.96
C ILE A 157 -3.75 -0.31 -13.06
N LEU A 158 -2.63 0.09 -12.47
CA LEU A 158 -1.34 -0.64 -12.54
C LEU A 158 -1.27 -1.83 -11.58
N GLY A 159 -2.19 -1.95 -10.62
CA GLY A 159 -2.22 -3.00 -9.61
C GLY A 159 -2.10 -4.45 -10.14
N PRO A 160 -2.78 -4.82 -11.25
CA PRO A 160 -2.68 -6.17 -11.82
C PRO A 160 -1.29 -6.57 -12.33
N ILE A 161 -0.33 -5.66 -12.52
CA ILE A 161 1.02 -6.01 -12.99
C ILE A 161 1.66 -7.06 -12.08
N ASN A 162 1.58 -6.88 -10.77
CA ASN A 162 2.14 -7.85 -9.81
C ASN A 162 1.43 -9.20 -9.91
N ALA A 163 0.12 -9.21 -10.09
CA ALA A 163 -0.67 -10.43 -10.25
C ALA A 163 -0.30 -11.20 -11.52
N ILE A 164 -0.02 -10.50 -12.62
CA ILE A 164 0.43 -11.11 -13.89
C ILE A 164 1.81 -11.74 -13.71
N LEU A 165 2.74 -11.03 -13.05
CA LEU A 165 4.08 -11.55 -12.76
C LEU A 165 4.03 -12.79 -11.86
N GLU A 166 3.24 -12.75 -10.80
CA GLU A 166 3.07 -13.85 -9.85
C GLU A 166 2.31 -15.06 -10.43
N ALA A 167 1.62 -14.90 -11.56
CA ALA A 167 0.97 -16.01 -12.26
C ALA A 167 1.91 -16.72 -13.26
N HIS A 168 3.02 -16.08 -13.64
CA HIS A 168 4.07 -16.71 -14.47
C HIS A 168 5.13 -17.45 -13.64
N GLN A 169 5.13 -17.27 -12.32
CA GLN A 169 6.01 -17.94 -11.36
C GLN A 169 5.35 -19.21 -10.80
#